data_AF-A0A8J1LTV9-F1
#
_entry.id   AF-A0A8J1LTV9-F1
#
_cell.length_a   1.000
_cell.length_b   1.000
_cell.length_c   1.000
_cell.angle_alpha   90.00
_cell.angle_beta   90.00
_cell.angle_gamma   90.00
#
_symmetry.space_group_name_H-M   'P 1'
#
loop_
_entity.id
_entity.type
_entity.pdbx_description
1 polymer ?
#
loop_
_entity_poly.entity_id
_entity_poly.type
_entity_poly.pdbx_seq_one_letter_code
_entity_poly.pdbx_strand_id
1 'polypeptide(L)'
;MSSKFIQRGYPKEMLAHEVERVNALDRVSTIQSKAQKPRQQARIPFVHTYHPYVRKFHRIIHKHWPLLRKAYPDVPEFQAPPLLSYKRPRSLRDRLVKADLGTTRNDPQRVLAPLRNGMHSCGRCSQCSSVIRTDTFTHPHSGKKFSIQGHHTCNSEYVVYMLKCPCGLAYIGETIQPIRDRISQHKSTIRKEVVKLPVPAHFKMARHSAASLRFLVIESVAPPRRGGQQTLTIPEKRKILDTYITDHAP
;
A
#
# COMPACT_ATOMS: atom_id res chain seq x y z
N MET A 1 43.06 -22.64 1.47
CA MET A 1 42.26 -21.63 0.72
C MET A 1 42.99 -21.06 -0.51
N SER A 2 44.32 -21.10 -0.57
CA SER A 2 45.16 -20.60 -1.68
C SER A 2 44.88 -21.26 -3.05
N SER A 3 44.52 -22.55 -3.08
CA SER A 3 44.22 -23.28 -4.33
C SER A 3 43.12 -22.67 -5.20
N LYS A 4 42.08 -22.10 -4.57
CA LYS A 4 40.97 -21.43 -5.29
C LYS A 4 41.38 -20.11 -5.93
N PHE A 5 42.37 -19.41 -5.37
CA PHE A 5 42.88 -18.15 -5.94
C PHE A 5 43.86 -18.40 -7.07
N ILE A 6 44.67 -19.46 -6.98
CA ILE A 6 45.55 -19.90 -8.06
C ILE A 6 44.73 -20.29 -9.30
N GLN A 7 43.61 -21.01 -9.13
CA GLN A 7 42.68 -21.35 -10.23
C GLN A 7 42.02 -20.12 -10.88
N ARG A 8 41.97 -18.98 -10.19
CA ARG A 8 41.44 -17.71 -10.71
C ARG A 8 42.52 -16.82 -11.35
N GLY A 9 43.76 -17.30 -11.45
CA GLY A 9 44.87 -16.62 -12.12
C GLY A 9 45.69 -15.68 -11.24
N TYR A 10 45.57 -15.74 -9.91
CA TYR A 10 46.38 -14.90 -9.02
C TYR A 10 47.82 -15.44 -8.90
N PRO A 11 48.85 -14.57 -8.95
CA PRO A 11 50.26 -14.97 -8.81
C PRO A 11 50.52 -15.64 -7.45
N LYS A 12 51.27 -16.76 -7.46
CA LYS A 12 51.55 -17.55 -6.25
C LYS A 12 52.37 -16.76 -5.22
N GLU A 13 53.32 -15.96 -5.67
CA GLU A 13 54.21 -15.16 -4.82
C GLU A 13 53.42 -14.10 -4.02
N MET A 14 52.50 -13.41 -4.68
CA MET A 14 51.58 -12.46 -4.02
C MET A 14 50.75 -13.16 -2.94
N LEU A 15 50.23 -14.35 -3.23
CA LEU A 15 49.42 -15.10 -2.28
C LEU A 15 50.22 -15.56 -1.06
N ALA A 16 51.49 -15.97 -1.25
CA ALA A 16 52.37 -16.35 -0.16
C ALA A 16 52.66 -15.15 0.76
N HIS A 17 53.03 -14.01 0.19
CA HIS A 17 53.27 -12.77 0.92
C HIS A 17 52.03 -12.30 1.71
N GLU A 18 50.84 -12.37 1.10
CA GLU A 18 49.60 -11.98 1.78
C GLU A 18 49.19 -12.94 2.90
N VAL A 19 49.44 -14.23 2.75
CA VAL A 19 49.20 -15.21 3.81
C VAL A 19 50.13 -14.96 5.00
N GLU A 20 51.41 -14.67 4.73
CA GLU A 20 52.38 -14.33 5.76
C GLU A 20 51.98 -13.05 6.51
N ARG A 21 51.56 -12.02 5.77
CA ARG A 21 51.04 -10.77 6.33
C ARG A 21 49.82 -10.97 7.23
N VAL A 22 48.87 -11.82 6.83
CA VAL A 22 47.68 -12.13 7.64
C VAL A 22 48.03 -12.95 8.87
N ASN A 23 48.96 -13.90 8.75
CA ASN A 23 49.42 -14.71 9.89
C ASN A 23 50.20 -13.88 10.92
N ALA A 24 50.86 -12.80 10.49
CA ALA A 24 51.56 -11.86 11.36
C ALA A 24 50.62 -10.92 12.16
N LEU A 25 49.34 -10.84 11.80
CA LEU A 25 48.36 -10.00 12.51
C LEU A 25 47.76 -10.75 13.69
N ASP A 26 47.81 -10.14 14.87
CA ASP A 26 47.16 -10.69 16.05
C ASP A 26 45.62 -10.64 15.92
N ARG A 27 44.97 -11.76 16.24
CA ARG A 27 43.53 -11.95 16.09
C ARG A 27 42.75 -11.02 17.03
N VAL A 28 43.23 -10.80 18.25
CA VAL A 28 42.53 -9.99 19.25
C VAL A 28 42.53 -8.53 18.82
N SER A 29 43.67 -8.01 18.36
CA SER A 29 43.76 -6.64 17.84
C SER A 29 42.91 -6.41 16.58
N THR A 30 42.75 -7.43 15.72
CA THR A 30 41.99 -7.32 14.46
C THR A 30 40.47 -7.32 14.67
N ILE A 31 39.98 -7.98 15.73
CA ILE A 31 38.55 -8.06 16.06
C ILE A 31 38.04 -6.77 16.73
N GLN A 32 38.94 -5.94 17.26
CA GLN A 32 38.55 -4.67 17.88
C GLN A 32 37.97 -3.73 16.82
N SER A 33 36.77 -3.22 17.09
CA SER A 33 36.16 -2.18 16.27
C SER A 33 37.06 -0.96 16.29
N LYS A 34 37.54 -0.52 15.12
CA LYS A 34 38.22 0.78 14.99
C LYS A 34 37.34 1.85 15.62
N ALA A 35 37.95 2.70 16.46
CA ALA A 35 37.26 3.84 17.07
C ALA A 35 36.47 4.59 15.99
N GLN A 36 35.16 4.72 16.19
CA GLN A 36 34.32 5.48 15.28
C GLN A 36 34.85 6.91 15.26
N LYS A 37 35.27 7.39 14.08
CA LYS A 37 35.59 8.81 13.91
C LYS A 37 34.36 9.61 14.36
N PRO A 38 34.55 10.74 15.08
CA PRO A 38 33.44 11.55 15.53
C PRO A 38 32.52 11.85 14.34
N ARG A 39 31.21 11.63 14.55
CA ARG A 39 30.18 11.78 13.53
C ARG A 39 30.24 13.23 13.04
N GLN A 40 30.86 13.46 11.88
CA GLN A 40 30.84 14.77 11.24
C GLN A 40 29.37 15.18 11.12
N GLN A 41 29.08 16.44 11.45
CA GLN A 41 27.77 17.09 11.55
C GLN A 41 26.64 16.37 10.79
N ALA A 42 25.46 16.25 11.41
CA ALA A 42 24.27 15.61 10.84
C ALA A 42 23.79 16.33 9.55
N ARG A 43 24.45 16.05 8.42
CA ARG A 43 24.12 16.59 7.10
C ARG A 43 22.98 15.78 6.51
N ILE A 44 21.98 16.47 5.99
CA ILE A 44 20.85 15.84 5.31
C ILE A 44 21.36 15.17 4.02
N PRO A 45 21.11 13.86 3.79
CA PRO A 45 21.41 13.24 2.52
C PRO A 45 20.41 13.68 1.46
N PHE A 46 20.88 14.40 0.44
CA PHE A 46 20.10 14.68 -0.77
C PHE A 46 20.31 13.55 -1.77
N VAL A 47 19.32 12.65 -1.86
CA VAL A 47 19.44 11.43 -2.65
C VAL A 47 18.72 11.57 -4.00
N HIS A 48 19.45 11.52 -5.11
CA HIS A 48 18.87 11.52 -6.45
C HIS A 48 19.40 10.35 -7.30
N THR A 49 18.76 10.03 -8.42
CA THR A 49 19.31 9.08 -9.41
C THR A 49 20.52 9.68 -10.13
N TYR A 50 21.61 8.93 -10.27
CA TYR A 50 22.81 9.41 -10.96
C TYR A 50 22.52 9.85 -12.40
N HIS A 51 23.10 10.99 -12.81
CA HIS A 51 23.04 11.53 -14.16
C HIS A 51 24.44 12.02 -14.60
N PRO A 52 24.84 11.93 -15.87
CA PRO A 52 26.16 12.44 -16.31
C PRO A 52 26.41 13.92 -15.97
N TYR A 53 25.35 14.74 -15.93
CA TYR A 53 25.40 16.16 -15.59
C TYR A 53 25.32 16.47 -14.08
N VAL A 54 25.57 15.51 -13.17
CA VAL A 54 25.53 15.71 -11.71
C VAL A 54 26.36 16.87 -11.20
N ARG A 55 27.48 17.19 -11.86
CA ARG A 55 28.32 18.34 -11.49
C ARG A 55 27.58 19.67 -11.64
N LYS A 56 26.68 19.81 -12.61
CA LYS A 56 25.85 21.01 -12.78
C LYS A 56 24.84 21.12 -11.64
N PHE A 57 24.18 20.01 -11.27
CA PHE A 57 23.26 19.96 -10.13
C PHE A 57 23.95 20.31 -8.81
N HIS A 58 25.14 19.76 -8.58
CA HIS A 58 25.94 20.08 -7.39
C HIS A 58 26.22 21.59 -7.27
N ARG A 59 26.60 22.23 -8.38
CA ARG A 59 26.84 23.68 -8.42
C ARG A 59 25.58 24.49 -8.11
N ILE A 60 24.43 24.10 -8.68
CA ILE A 60 23.15 24.79 -8.45
C ILE A 60 22.76 24.68 -6.97
N ILE A 61 22.82 23.47 -6.39
CA ILE A 61 22.45 23.24 -4.99
C ILE A 61 23.32 24.08 -4.06
N HIS A 62 24.64 24.08 -4.25
CA HIS A 62 25.53 24.90 -3.42
C HIS A 62 25.34 26.40 -3.63
N LYS A 63 25.06 26.85 -4.86
CA LYS A 63 24.81 28.26 -5.18
C LYS A 63 23.57 28.79 -4.47
N HIS A 64 22.50 27.98 -4.41
CA HIS A 64 21.21 28.40 -3.88
C HIS A 64 20.94 27.93 -2.44
N TRP A 65 21.81 27.11 -1.84
CA TRP A 65 21.69 26.67 -0.44
C TRP A 65 21.54 27.82 0.57
N PRO A 66 22.23 28.98 0.42
CA PRO A 66 22.05 30.09 1.33
C PRO A 66 20.61 30.62 1.42
N LEU A 67 19.78 30.42 0.39
CA LEU A 67 18.36 30.81 0.41
C LEU A 67 17.59 29.99 1.44
N LEU A 68 17.83 28.68 1.52
CA LEU A 68 17.19 27.79 2.49
C LEU A 68 17.64 28.09 3.92
N ARG A 69 18.94 28.37 4.10
CA ARG A 69 19.48 28.79 5.39
C ARG A 69 18.87 30.11 5.88
N LYS A 70 18.59 31.06 4.97
CA LYS A 70 17.94 32.34 5.30
C LYS A 70 16.45 32.19 5.60
N ALA A 71 15.75 31.33 4.85
CA ALA A 71 14.32 31.12 5.03
C ALA A 71 13.99 30.34 6.32
N TYR A 72 14.90 29.46 6.76
CA TYR A 72 14.70 28.58 7.90
C TYR A 72 15.94 28.59 8.83
N PRO A 73 16.15 29.69 9.58
CA PRO A 73 17.28 29.80 10.50
C PRO A 73 17.18 28.84 11.70
N ASP A 74 15.95 28.50 12.11
CA ASP A 74 15.67 27.67 13.29
C ASP A 74 15.95 26.18 13.07
N VAL A 75 16.19 25.76 11.83
CA VAL A 75 16.43 24.36 11.47
C VAL A 75 17.94 24.10 11.42
N PRO A 76 18.54 23.43 12.42
CA PRO A 76 19.99 23.22 12.50
C PRO A 76 20.54 22.39 11.32
N GLU A 77 19.71 21.57 10.70
CA GLU A 77 20.07 20.70 9.58
C GLU A 77 20.34 21.46 8.27
N PHE A 78 19.86 22.70 8.14
CA PHE A 78 20.10 23.54 6.95
C PHE A 78 21.33 24.44 7.05
N GLN A 79 22.03 24.43 8.19
CA GLN A 79 23.23 25.23 8.39
C GLN A 79 24.38 24.82 7.45
N ALA A 80 24.48 23.52 7.16
CA ALA A 80 25.46 22.96 6.24
C ALA A 80 24.79 22.47 4.93
N PRO A 81 25.49 22.54 3.78
CA PRO A 81 24.98 22.00 2.53
C PRO A 81 24.75 20.47 2.64
N PRO A 82 23.76 19.94 1.93
CA PRO A 82 23.35 18.55 2.07
C PRO A 82 24.44 17.62 1.54
N LEU A 83 24.44 16.37 2.00
CA LEU A 83 25.28 15.32 1.46
C LEU A 83 24.63 14.79 0.17
N LEU A 84 25.21 15.14 -0.98
CA LEU A 84 24.74 14.59 -2.25
C LEU A 84 25.06 13.11 -2.37
N SER A 85 24.01 12.31 -2.46
CA SER A 85 24.06 10.86 -2.57
C SER A 85 23.38 10.40 -3.85
N TYR A 86 23.93 9.35 -4.48
CA TYR A 86 23.49 8.90 -5.79
C TYR A 86 22.88 7.50 -5.73
N LYS A 87 21.65 7.35 -6.22
CA LYS A 87 21.06 6.04 -6.53
C LYS A 87 21.51 5.60 -7.91
N ARG A 88 21.83 4.32 -8.06
CA ARG A 88 22.08 3.73 -9.38
C ARG A 88 20.82 3.88 -10.27
N PRO A 89 20.96 4.21 -11.57
CA PRO A 89 19.84 4.14 -12.49
C PRO A 89 19.37 2.70 -12.65
N ARG A 90 18.12 2.51 -13.09
CA ARG A 90 17.56 1.18 -13.35
C ARG A 90 18.29 0.55 -14.53
N SER A 91 18.90 -0.61 -14.32
CA SER A 91 19.48 -1.41 -15.39
C SER A 91 18.39 -2.11 -16.22
N LEU A 92 18.75 -2.64 -17.40
CA LEU A 92 17.85 -3.51 -18.18
C LEU A 92 17.38 -4.70 -17.33
N ARG A 93 18.27 -5.29 -16.52
CA ARG A 93 17.93 -6.34 -15.56
C ARG A 93 16.86 -5.87 -14.57
N ASP A 94 16.99 -4.69 -13.98
CA ASP A 94 15.98 -4.17 -13.04
C ASP A 94 14.62 -3.88 -13.70
N ARG A 95 14.61 -3.70 -15.03
CA ARG A 95 13.38 -3.46 -15.81
C ARG A 95 12.71 -4.76 -16.25
N LEU A 96 13.51 -5.73 -16.70
CA LEU A 96 13.05 -7.00 -17.27
C LEU A 96 12.85 -8.09 -16.22
N VAL A 97 13.74 -8.15 -15.22
CA VAL A 97 13.71 -9.15 -14.15
C VAL A 97 12.94 -8.56 -12.98
N LYS A 98 11.70 -8.99 -12.84
CA LYS A 98 10.90 -8.74 -11.63
C LYS A 98 10.92 -9.98 -10.76
N ALA A 99 11.14 -9.80 -9.46
CA ALA A 99 11.05 -10.89 -8.49
C ALA A 99 9.60 -11.42 -8.32
N ASP A 100 8.61 -10.68 -8.82
CA ASP A 100 7.20 -11.05 -8.90
C ASP A 100 6.73 -10.69 -10.32
N LEU A 101 6.16 -11.65 -11.04
CA LEU A 101 5.72 -11.49 -12.41
C LEU A 101 4.48 -10.59 -12.56
N GLY A 102 3.80 -10.22 -11.46
CA GLY A 102 2.47 -9.63 -11.61
C GLY A 102 1.40 -10.72 -11.71
N THR A 103 0.26 -10.59 -11.04
CA THR A 103 -1.00 -10.86 -11.73
C THR A 103 -1.05 -9.87 -12.87
N THR A 104 -1.05 -10.37 -14.10
CA THR A 104 -1.51 -9.56 -15.23
C THR A 104 -2.90 -9.09 -14.83
N ARG A 105 -3.14 -7.78 -14.84
CA ARG A 105 -4.45 -7.21 -14.47
C ARG A 105 -5.59 -7.74 -15.36
N ASN A 106 -5.23 -8.45 -16.44
CA ASN A 106 -6.10 -9.10 -17.39
C ASN A 106 -5.54 -10.51 -17.67
N ASP A 107 -5.74 -11.46 -16.76
CA ASP A 107 -5.98 -12.82 -17.23
C ASP A 107 -7.48 -13.05 -17.12
N PRO A 108 -8.29 -12.59 -18.10
CA PRO A 108 -9.62 -13.16 -18.24
C PRO A 108 -9.34 -14.62 -18.55
N GLN A 109 -9.80 -15.49 -17.66
CA GLN A 109 -9.81 -16.92 -17.83
C GLN A 109 -10.21 -17.25 -19.28
N ARG A 110 -9.23 -17.44 -20.19
CA ARG A 110 -9.46 -17.45 -21.66
C ARG A 110 -10.28 -18.66 -22.13
N VAL A 111 -10.60 -19.55 -21.21
CA VAL A 111 -11.35 -20.79 -21.43
C VAL A 111 -12.87 -20.57 -21.25
N LEU A 112 -13.29 -19.52 -20.55
CA LEU A 112 -14.72 -19.24 -20.29
C LEU A 112 -15.08 -17.82 -20.75
N ALA A 113 -16.34 -17.64 -21.16
CA ALA A 113 -16.85 -16.32 -21.51
C ALA A 113 -16.62 -15.32 -20.36
N PRO A 114 -16.28 -14.05 -20.66
CA PRO A 114 -16.04 -13.05 -19.63
C PRO A 114 -17.28 -12.91 -18.75
N LEU A 115 -17.08 -13.06 -17.44
CA LEU A 115 -18.13 -12.87 -16.45
C LEU A 115 -18.70 -11.45 -16.58
N ARG A 116 -20.03 -11.32 -16.57
CA ARG A 116 -20.68 -10.01 -16.63
C ARG A 116 -20.33 -9.21 -15.38
N ASN A 117 -19.88 -7.98 -15.59
CA ASN A 117 -19.60 -7.04 -14.52
C ASN A 117 -20.86 -6.77 -13.68
N GLY A 118 -20.67 -6.48 -12.40
CA GLY A 118 -21.75 -6.17 -11.47
C GLY A 118 -21.81 -7.10 -10.26
N MET A 119 -22.82 -6.85 -9.44
CA MET A 119 -23.12 -7.64 -8.24
C MET A 119 -24.15 -8.74 -8.56
N HIS A 120 -23.79 -9.98 -8.23
CA HIS A 120 -24.63 -11.16 -8.47
C HIS A 120 -24.90 -11.91 -7.16
N SER A 121 -26.05 -12.59 -7.07
CA SER A 121 -26.31 -13.45 -5.92
C SER A 121 -25.52 -14.76 -6.03
N CYS A 122 -25.02 -15.23 -4.88
CA CYS A 122 -24.26 -16.49 -4.79
C CYS A 122 -25.17 -17.74 -4.90
N GLY A 123 -26.50 -17.58 -4.75
CA GLY A 123 -27.50 -18.66 -4.75
C GLY A 123 -27.51 -19.58 -3.53
N ARG A 124 -26.41 -19.63 -2.75
CA ARG A 124 -26.21 -20.61 -1.65
C ARG A 124 -26.11 -19.98 -0.26
N CYS A 125 -26.28 -18.68 -0.11
CA CYS A 125 -26.02 -17.95 1.12
C CYS A 125 -27.25 -17.17 1.60
N SER A 126 -27.46 -17.12 2.92
CA SER A 126 -28.59 -16.43 3.58
C SER A 126 -28.64 -14.93 3.30
N GLN A 127 -27.53 -14.32 2.87
CA GLN A 127 -27.45 -12.90 2.53
C GLN A 127 -27.84 -12.60 1.07
N CYS A 128 -28.02 -13.61 0.21
CA CYS A 128 -28.47 -13.42 -1.17
C CYS A 128 -29.78 -12.64 -1.26
N SER A 129 -30.67 -12.84 -0.28
CA SER A 129 -31.96 -12.15 -0.20
C SER A 129 -31.80 -10.65 -0.08
N SER A 130 -30.68 -10.14 0.45
CA SER A 130 -30.39 -8.71 0.63
C SER A 130 -29.52 -8.12 -0.48
N VAL A 131 -29.09 -8.91 -1.48
CA VAL A 131 -28.23 -8.43 -2.57
C VAL A 131 -29.03 -7.57 -3.54
N ILE A 132 -28.48 -6.43 -3.93
CA ILE A 132 -28.96 -5.65 -5.07
C ILE A 132 -28.20 -6.14 -6.31
N ARG A 133 -28.92 -6.81 -7.21
CA ARG A 133 -28.37 -7.28 -8.48
C ARG A 133 -28.31 -6.11 -9.46
N THR A 134 -27.13 -5.54 -9.63
CA THR A 134 -26.93 -4.37 -10.51
C THR A 134 -25.49 -4.34 -11.01
N ASP A 135 -25.31 -3.80 -12.21
CA ASP A 135 -24.02 -3.47 -12.82
C ASP A 135 -23.63 -2.01 -12.61
N THR A 136 -24.56 -1.19 -12.12
CA THR A 136 -24.39 0.24 -11.91
C THR A 136 -24.90 0.66 -10.53
N PHE A 137 -24.29 1.70 -9.96
CA PHE A 137 -24.80 2.35 -8.76
C PHE A 137 -24.86 3.86 -8.94
N THR A 138 -25.84 4.48 -8.30
CA THR A 138 -26.00 5.93 -8.28
C THR A 138 -25.34 6.49 -7.03
N HIS A 139 -24.51 7.52 -7.21
CA HIS A 139 -23.95 8.26 -6.08
C HIS A 139 -25.06 9.02 -5.34
N PRO A 140 -25.23 8.83 -4.02
CA PRO A 140 -26.34 9.42 -3.26
C PRO A 140 -26.47 10.95 -3.40
N HIS A 141 -25.34 11.68 -3.32
CA HIS A 141 -25.33 13.15 -3.41
C HIS A 141 -25.30 13.68 -4.86
N SER A 142 -24.35 13.23 -5.69
CA SER A 142 -24.16 13.75 -7.05
C SER A 142 -25.20 13.25 -8.07
N GLY A 143 -25.97 12.19 -7.78
CA GLY A 143 -26.92 11.59 -8.73
C GLY A 143 -26.28 10.92 -9.96
N LYS A 144 -24.94 10.98 -10.10
CA LYS A 144 -24.20 10.35 -11.19
C LYS A 144 -24.23 8.83 -11.06
N LYS A 145 -24.39 8.15 -12.20
CA LYS A 145 -24.33 6.69 -12.30
C LYS A 145 -22.89 6.25 -12.57
N PHE A 146 -22.44 5.27 -11.82
CA PHE A 146 -21.12 4.64 -11.94
C PHE A 146 -21.28 3.16 -12.26
N SER A 147 -20.49 2.64 -13.18
CA SER A 147 -20.46 1.20 -13.49
C SER A 147 -19.53 0.47 -12.52
N ILE A 148 -20.03 -0.65 -12.00
CA ILE A 148 -19.29 -1.55 -11.12
C ILE A 148 -18.32 -2.34 -12.00
N GLN A 149 -17.03 -2.29 -11.67
CA GLN A 149 -16.01 -3.03 -12.40
C GLN A 149 -15.80 -4.42 -11.79
N GLY A 150 -15.80 -5.44 -12.64
CA GLY A 150 -15.60 -6.83 -12.23
C GLY A 150 -16.89 -7.53 -11.80
N HIS A 151 -16.78 -8.86 -11.63
CA HIS A 151 -17.88 -9.72 -11.21
C HIS A 151 -17.81 -9.98 -9.72
N HIS A 152 -18.78 -9.45 -8.97
CA HIS A 152 -18.85 -9.56 -7.52
C HIS A 152 -19.97 -10.49 -7.08
N THR A 153 -19.70 -11.24 -6.02
CA THR A 153 -20.68 -12.12 -5.39
C THR A 153 -20.62 -11.97 -3.88
N CYS A 154 -21.46 -12.69 -3.15
CA CYS A 154 -21.44 -12.67 -1.69
C CYS A 154 -20.12 -13.23 -1.07
N ASN A 155 -19.28 -13.89 -1.86
CA ASN A 155 -17.98 -14.40 -1.44
C ASN A 155 -16.82 -13.45 -1.79
N SER A 156 -17.09 -12.27 -2.35
CA SER A 156 -16.04 -11.30 -2.65
C SER A 156 -15.38 -10.81 -1.36
N GLU A 157 -14.05 -10.79 -1.36
CA GLU A 157 -13.17 -10.32 -0.27
C GLU A 157 -12.44 -9.04 -0.68
N TYR A 158 -11.88 -8.31 0.29
CA TYR A 158 -11.19 -7.03 0.05
C TYR A 158 -12.05 -6.04 -0.75
N VAL A 159 -13.28 -5.76 -0.30
CA VAL A 159 -14.24 -4.94 -1.03
C VAL A 159 -14.67 -3.69 -0.29
N VAL A 160 -14.96 -2.65 -1.06
CA VAL A 160 -15.76 -1.50 -0.64
C VAL A 160 -17.20 -1.76 -1.04
N TYR A 161 -18.11 -1.68 -0.09
CA TYR A 161 -19.53 -1.97 -0.27
C TYR A 161 -20.39 -0.79 0.19
N MET A 162 -21.61 -0.76 -0.34
CA MET A 162 -22.65 0.17 0.06
C MET A 162 -23.86 -0.58 0.59
N LEU A 163 -24.34 -0.18 1.76
CA LEU A 163 -25.65 -0.56 2.28
C LEU A 163 -26.67 0.50 1.87
N LYS A 164 -27.86 0.06 1.50
CA LYS A 164 -29.01 0.93 1.23
C LYS A 164 -30.12 0.63 2.24
N CYS A 165 -30.58 1.69 2.87
CA CYS A 165 -31.79 1.72 3.67
C CYS A 165 -33.02 1.89 2.76
N PRO A 166 -34.19 1.33 3.12
CA PRO A 166 -35.46 1.65 2.44
C PRO A 166 -35.81 3.14 2.48
N CYS A 167 -35.33 3.87 3.48
CA CYS A 167 -35.44 5.32 3.61
C CYS A 167 -34.60 6.14 2.62
N GLY A 168 -33.82 5.49 1.75
CA GLY A 168 -32.97 6.16 0.76
C GLY A 168 -31.57 6.53 1.25
N LEU A 169 -31.30 6.45 2.55
CA LEU A 169 -29.95 6.63 3.09
C LEU A 169 -29.03 5.48 2.72
N ALA A 170 -27.75 5.80 2.51
CA ALA A 170 -26.72 4.84 2.17
C ALA A 170 -25.55 4.89 3.18
N TYR A 171 -24.98 3.73 3.48
CA TYR A 171 -23.74 3.58 4.26
C TYR A 171 -22.66 3.01 3.36
N ILE A 172 -21.47 3.61 3.34
CA ILE A 172 -20.32 3.02 2.65
C ILE A 172 -19.38 2.43 3.70
N GLY A 173 -18.93 1.20 3.45
CA GLY A 173 -18.01 0.51 4.32
C GLY A 173 -16.96 -0.28 3.55
N GLU A 174 -15.87 -0.58 4.22
CA GLU A 174 -14.80 -1.45 3.73
C GLU A 174 -14.78 -2.78 4.50
N THR A 175 -14.33 -3.84 3.85
CA THR A 175 -14.08 -5.10 4.51
C THR A 175 -12.98 -5.90 3.82
N ILE A 176 -12.16 -6.55 4.64
CA ILE A 176 -11.18 -7.54 4.19
C ILE A 176 -11.84 -8.91 4.08
N GLN A 177 -12.76 -9.21 5.00
CA GLN A 177 -13.49 -10.47 5.07
C GLN A 177 -14.47 -10.63 3.90
N PRO A 178 -14.97 -11.85 3.65
CA PRO A 178 -16.07 -12.06 2.70
C PRO A 178 -17.27 -11.18 3.03
N ILE A 179 -17.82 -10.50 2.02
CA ILE A 179 -18.91 -9.53 2.24
C ILE A 179 -20.13 -10.16 2.94
N ARG A 180 -20.45 -11.43 2.67
CA ARG A 180 -21.54 -12.16 3.37
C ARG A 180 -21.38 -12.12 4.89
N ASP A 181 -20.17 -12.24 5.40
CA ASP A 181 -19.90 -12.32 6.83
C ASP A 181 -20.01 -10.93 7.44
N ARG A 182 -19.53 -9.90 6.72
CA ARG A 182 -19.69 -8.51 7.11
C ARG A 182 -21.16 -8.06 7.16
N ILE A 183 -21.98 -8.49 6.20
CA ILE A 183 -23.42 -8.20 6.21
C ILE A 183 -24.13 -8.94 7.34
N SER A 184 -23.71 -10.19 7.63
CA SER A 184 -24.24 -10.93 8.78
C SER A 184 -23.96 -10.21 10.10
N GLN A 185 -22.75 -9.67 10.27
CA GLN A 185 -22.37 -8.83 11.42
C GLN A 185 -23.27 -7.60 11.53
N HIS A 186 -23.45 -6.83 10.43
CA HIS A 186 -24.35 -5.67 10.41
C HIS A 186 -25.79 -6.02 10.78
N LYS A 187 -26.34 -7.10 10.22
CA LYS A 187 -27.69 -7.56 10.60
C LYS A 187 -27.77 -7.99 12.06
N SER A 188 -26.71 -8.59 12.60
CA SER A 188 -26.66 -8.96 14.02
C SER A 188 -26.57 -7.75 14.94
N THR A 189 -25.83 -6.70 14.58
CA THR A 189 -25.73 -5.48 15.39
C THR A 189 -27.04 -4.68 15.37
N ILE A 190 -27.77 -4.71 14.26
CA ILE A 190 -29.14 -4.16 14.16
C ILE A 190 -30.08 -4.93 15.09
N ARG A 191 -30.10 -6.27 15.05
CA ARG A 191 -30.95 -7.09 15.94
C ARG A 191 -30.64 -6.92 17.42
N LYS A 192 -29.37 -6.69 17.76
CA LYS A 192 -28.92 -6.44 19.14
C LYS A 192 -29.08 -4.97 19.57
N GLU A 193 -29.56 -4.11 18.68
CA GLU A 193 -29.78 -2.68 18.92
C GLU A 193 -28.56 -1.94 19.49
N VAL A 194 -27.37 -2.22 18.95
CA VAL A 194 -26.12 -1.58 19.40
C VAL A 194 -26.06 -0.13 18.92
N VAL A 195 -26.69 0.79 19.66
CA VAL A 195 -26.83 2.23 19.35
C VAL A 195 -25.51 3.01 19.25
N LYS A 196 -24.38 2.43 19.69
CA LYS A 196 -23.06 3.04 19.52
C LYS A 196 -22.60 3.13 18.05
N LEU A 197 -23.22 2.36 17.16
CA LEU A 197 -22.88 2.31 15.74
C LEU A 197 -23.95 3.04 14.91
N PRO A 198 -23.55 3.76 13.83
CA PRO A 198 -24.48 4.60 13.06
C PRO A 198 -25.58 3.79 12.37
N VAL A 199 -25.25 2.61 11.83
CA VAL A 199 -26.22 1.77 11.10
C VAL A 199 -27.32 1.23 12.03
N PRO A 200 -27.02 0.55 13.16
CA PRO A 200 -28.05 0.14 14.12
C PRO A 200 -28.83 1.32 14.75
N ALA A 201 -28.17 2.44 15.05
CA ALA A 201 -28.84 3.61 15.61
C ALA A 201 -29.92 4.15 14.65
N HIS A 202 -29.57 4.29 13.37
CA HIS A 202 -30.51 4.69 12.34
C HIS A 202 -31.68 3.69 12.20
N PHE A 203 -31.40 2.38 12.15
CA PHE A 203 -32.46 1.36 12.02
C PHE A 203 -33.43 1.37 13.20
N LYS A 204 -32.94 1.66 14.41
CA LYS A 204 -33.78 1.83 15.61
C LYS A 204 -34.66 3.07 15.50
N MET A 205 -34.09 4.22 15.14
CA MET A 205 -34.83 5.49 15.00
C MET A 205 -35.91 5.41 13.91
N ALA A 206 -35.57 4.85 12.74
CA ALA A 206 -36.46 4.74 11.60
C ALA A 206 -37.42 3.52 11.69
N ARG A 207 -37.37 2.73 12.77
CA ARG A 207 -38.16 1.51 12.98
C ARG A 207 -38.07 0.52 11.81
N HIS A 208 -36.85 0.32 11.29
CA HIS A 208 -36.59 -0.60 10.20
C HIS A 208 -36.09 -1.96 10.69
N SER A 209 -36.53 -3.03 10.04
CA SER A 209 -36.06 -4.39 10.33
C SER A 209 -34.73 -4.69 9.64
N ALA A 210 -33.88 -5.54 10.25
CA ALA A 210 -32.64 -6.02 9.62
C ALA A 210 -32.86 -6.75 8.27
N ALA A 211 -34.09 -7.22 8.01
CA ALA A 211 -34.45 -7.85 6.74
C ALA A 211 -34.58 -6.86 5.57
N SER A 212 -34.89 -5.58 5.84
CA SER A 212 -35.02 -4.56 4.80
C SER A 212 -33.67 -4.01 4.31
N LEU A 213 -32.58 -4.33 5.01
CA LEU A 213 -31.23 -3.93 4.63
C LEU A 213 -30.84 -4.55 3.29
N ARG A 214 -30.46 -3.71 2.34
CA ARG A 214 -29.95 -4.11 1.02
C ARG A 214 -28.49 -3.71 0.88
N PHE A 215 -27.70 -4.45 0.10
CA PHE A 215 -26.29 -4.12 -0.13
C PHE A 215 -25.81 -4.41 -1.55
N LEU A 216 -24.75 -3.71 -1.94
CA LEU A 216 -24.01 -3.94 -3.18
C LEU A 216 -22.52 -3.68 -2.99
N VAL A 217 -21.68 -4.32 -3.80
CA VAL A 217 -20.24 -4.05 -3.85
C VAL A 217 -19.97 -2.96 -4.88
N ILE A 218 -19.19 -1.94 -4.50
CA ILE A 218 -18.80 -0.83 -5.38
C ILE A 218 -17.49 -1.18 -6.09
N GLU A 219 -16.49 -1.61 -5.33
CA GLU A 219 -15.13 -1.81 -5.84
C GLU A 219 -14.42 -2.93 -5.07
N SER A 220 -13.61 -3.73 -5.78
CA SER A 220 -12.65 -4.65 -5.17
C SER A 220 -11.26 -4.03 -5.12
N VAL A 221 -10.62 -4.13 -3.96
CA VAL A 221 -9.23 -3.76 -3.74
C VAL A 221 -8.36 -4.99 -3.93
N ALA A 222 -7.28 -4.87 -4.70
CA ALA A 222 -6.35 -5.99 -4.89
C ALA A 222 -5.68 -6.34 -3.55
N PRO A 223 -5.67 -7.62 -3.13
CA PRO A 223 -5.00 -8.00 -1.89
C PRO A 223 -3.49 -7.73 -2.01
N PRO A 224 -2.83 -7.28 -0.92
CA PRO A 224 -1.39 -7.12 -0.90
C PRO A 224 -0.71 -8.48 -1.06
N ARG A 225 0.25 -8.57 -1.97
CA ARG A 225 0.89 -9.85 -2.34
C ARG A 225 2.05 -10.29 -1.45
N ARG A 226 2.50 -9.43 -0.53
CA ARG A 226 3.62 -9.71 0.39
C ARG A 226 3.28 -9.25 1.80
N GLY A 227 3.66 -10.04 2.80
CA GLY A 227 3.45 -9.79 4.23
C GLY A 227 4.38 -8.72 4.83
N GLY A 228 4.40 -7.52 4.26
CA GLY A 228 4.93 -6.31 4.90
C GLY A 228 3.79 -5.36 5.24
N GLN A 229 3.97 -4.49 6.26
CA GLN A 229 2.95 -3.63 6.89
C GLN A 229 1.64 -3.47 6.09
N GLN A 230 0.63 -4.21 6.54
CA GLN A 230 -0.66 -4.43 5.88
C GLN A 230 -1.58 -3.19 5.86
N THR A 231 -1.15 -2.08 6.42
CA THR A 231 -1.98 -0.92 6.75
C THR A 231 -2.22 0.07 5.62
N LEU A 232 -1.68 -0.11 4.41
CA LEU A 232 -1.67 0.96 3.40
C LEU A 232 -2.58 0.77 2.16
N THR A 233 -3.04 -0.44 1.83
CA THR A 233 -3.74 -0.66 0.55
C THR A 233 -5.21 -0.21 0.53
N ILE A 234 -5.86 -0.12 1.69
CA ILE A 234 -7.24 0.36 1.82
C ILE A 234 -7.28 1.89 2.10
N PRO A 235 -6.43 2.46 2.98
CA PRO A 235 -6.49 3.89 3.26
C PRO A 235 -5.95 4.80 2.14
N GLU A 236 -5.11 4.34 1.20
CA GLU A 236 -4.67 5.20 0.07
C GLU A 236 -5.80 5.58 -0.90
N LYS A 237 -6.92 4.86 -0.87
CA LYS A 237 -8.14 5.21 -1.62
C LYS A 237 -9.19 6.00 -0.83
N ARG A 238 -8.91 6.35 0.43
CA ARG A 238 -9.82 7.20 1.26
C ARG A 238 -10.14 8.54 0.61
N LYS A 239 -9.27 9.07 -0.26
CA LYS A 239 -9.53 10.33 -0.98
C LYS A 239 -10.73 10.30 -1.93
N ILE A 240 -11.34 9.15 -2.20
CA ILE A 240 -12.52 9.03 -3.08
C ILE A 240 -13.83 8.86 -2.30
N LEU A 241 -13.79 8.59 -0.98
CA LEU A 241 -14.93 7.99 -0.27
C LEU A 241 -15.35 8.68 1.05
N ASP A 242 -14.85 9.89 1.34
CA ASP A 242 -15.36 10.67 2.47
C ASP A 242 -16.73 11.25 2.12
N THR A 243 -17.82 10.49 2.35
CA THR A 243 -19.14 11.05 2.67
C THR A 243 -20.20 10.01 3.16
N TYR A 244 -20.79 10.30 4.34
CA TYR A 244 -22.03 9.78 4.99
C TYR A 244 -21.96 8.41 5.72
N ILE A 245 -22.21 8.29 7.05
CA ILE A 245 -23.43 8.54 7.88
C ILE A 245 -23.12 9.39 9.14
N THR A 246 -22.20 10.35 9.11
CA THR A 246 -21.91 11.18 10.30
C THR A 246 -22.78 12.44 10.42
N ASP A 247 -23.40 12.92 9.34
CA ASP A 247 -23.92 14.29 9.32
C ASP A 247 -25.43 14.40 9.54
N HIS A 248 -26.08 13.30 9.94
CA HIS A 248 -27.50 13.28 10.32
C HIS A 248 -27.74 12.53 11.64
N ALA A 249 -26.86 12.73 12.63
CA ALA A 249 -27.32 12.78 14.01
C ALA A 249 -27.82 14.22 14.26
N PRO A 250 -29.01 14.44 14.85
CA PRO A 250 -29.40 15.77 15.29
C PRO A 250 -28.38 16.38 16.25
#